data_AF-A0A2S5KM07-F1
#
_entry.id   AF-A0A2S5KM07-F1
#
_cell.length_a   1.000
_cell.length_b   1.000
_cell.length_c   1.000
_cell.angle_alpha   90.00
_cell.angle_beta   90.00
_cell.angle_gamma   90.00
#
_symmetry.space_group_name_H-M   'P 1'
#
loop_
_entity.id
_entity.type
_entity.pdbx_description
1 polymer ?
#
loop_
_entity_poly.entity_id
_entity_poly.type
_entity_poly.pdbx_seq_one_letter_code
_entity_poly.pdbx_strand_id
1 'polypeptide(L)'
;MIDSMNKQMKDAMGPLQEMMRIQTNMLELLAKQQMECTQSCVEATMAQTKELPNCSKPEDVVKLQQAYAKEIEETLRQAGQRNMDILNEARVALTELAQKSMKV
;
A
#
# COMPACT_ATOMS: atom_id res chain seq x y z
N MET A 1 22.69 -31.95 -22.44
CA MET A 1 21.88 -31.89 -21.20
C MET A 1 22.38 -30.82 -20.24
N ILE A 2 23.66 -30.85 -19.81
CA ILE A 2 24.23 -29.80 -18.95
C ILE A 2 24.22 -28.42 -19.64
N ASP A 3 24.53 -28.36 -20.94
CA ASP A 3 24.52 -27.09 -21.69
C ASP A 3 23.11 -26.52 -21.93
N SER A 4 22.08 -27.37 -22.09
CA SER A 4 20.70 -26.89 -22.20
C SER A 4 20.13 -26.43 -20.86
N MET A 5 20.50 -27.09 -19.75
CA MET A 5 20.18 -26.61 -18.41
C MET A 5 20.86 -25.28 -18.10
N ASN A 6 22.15 -25.10 -18.45
CA ASN A 6 22.86 -23.83 -18.25
C ASN A 6 22.28 -22.69 -19.10
N LYS A 7 21.78 -22.99 -20.30
CA LYS A 7 21.15 -21.99 -21.19
C LYS A 7 19.77 -21.58 -20.66
N GLN A 8 18.92 -22.55 -20.30
CA GLN A 8 17.63 -22.29 -19.66
C GLN A 8 17.77 -21.49 -18.35
N MET A 9 18.81 -21.78 -17.56
CA MET A 9 19.09 -21.05 -16.33
C MET A 9 19.50 -19.59 -16.60
N LYS A 10 20.33 -19.34 -17.63
CA LYS A 10 20.67 -17.98 -18.07
C LYS A 10 19.45 -17.21 -18.60
N ASP A 11 18.62 -17.85 -19.41
CA ASP A 11 17.44 -17.24 -20.02
C ASP A 11 16.35 -16.95 -18.97
N ALA A 12 16.27 -17.74 -17.89
CA ALA A 12 15.33 -17.55 -16.79
C ALA A 12 15.78 -16.51 -15.73
N MET A 13 17.08 -16.21 -15.60
CA MET A 13 17.58 -15.28 -14.58
C MET A 13 17.07 -13.85 -14.76
N GLY A 14 17.01 -13.35 -16.00
CA GLY A 14 16.55 -11.99 -16.28
C GLY A 14 15.09 -11.76 -15.86
N PRO A 15 14.14 -12.59 -16.32
CA PRO A 15 12.76 -12.53 -15.87
C PRO A 15 12.59 -12.71 -14.36
N LEU A 16 13.37 -13.60 -13.73
CA LEU A 16 13.32 -13.79 -12.28
C LEU A 16 13.76 -12.53 -11.52
N GLN A 17 14.85 -11.88 -11.95
CA GLN A 17 15.32 -10.62 -11.37
C GLN A 17 14.29 -9.51 -11.51
N GLU A 18 13.66 -9.40 -12.69
CA GLU A 18 12.64 -8.39 -12.94
C GLU A 18 11.36 -8.64 -12.12
N MET A 19 10.97 -9.91 -11.96
CA MET A 19 9.86 -10.29 -11.08
C MET A 19 10.14 -9.89 -9.62
N MET A 20 11.34 -10.20 -9.11
CA MET A 20 11.74 -9.80 -7.76
C MET A 20 11.72 -8.28 -7.60
N ARG A 21 12.22 -7.53 -8.59
CA ARG A 21 12.21 -6.07 -8.59
C ARG A 21 10.78 -5.51 -8.48
N ILE A 22 9.83 -6.04 -9.26
CA ILE A 22 8.42 -5.63 -9.23
C ILE A 22 7.81 -5.87 -7.85
N GLN A 23 8.03 -7.06 -7.28
CA GLN A 23 7.50 -7.43 -5.97
C GLN A 23 8.10 -6.57 -4.85
N THR A 24 9.41 -6.33 -4.86
CA THR A 24 10.07 -5.47 -3.87
C THR A 24 9.51 -4.05 -3.91
N ASN A 25 9.40 -3.45 -5.10
CA ASN A 25 8.85 -2.11 -5.24
C ASN A 25 7.39 -2.01 -4.75
N MET A 26 6.56 -3.02 -5.05
CA MET A 26 5.19 -3.10 -4.55
C MET A 26 5.16 -3.12 -3.01
N LEU A 27 6.00 -3.95 -2.38
CA LEU A 27 6.05 -4.06 -0.92
C LEU A 27 6.56 -2.77 -0.26
N GLU A 28 7.56 -2.11 -0.84
CA GLU A 28 8.05 -0.82 -0.35
C GLU A 28 6.96 0.27 -0.40
N LEU A 29 6.24 0.34 -1.52
CA LEU A 29 5.14 1.29 -1.68
C LEU A 29 3.99 1.01 -0.70
N LEU A 30 3.62 -0.26 -0.51
CA LEU A 30 2.60 -0.66 0.47
C LEU A 30 3.03 -0.32 1.91
N ALA A 31 4.29 -0.62 2.27
CA ALA A 31 4.82 -0.32 3.59
C ALA A 31 4.81 1.19 3.86
N LYS A 32 5.25 2.00 2.89
CA LYS A 32 5.19 3.45 2.97
C LYS A 32 3.75 3.95 3.17
N GLN A 33 2.82 3.46 2.36
CA GLN A 33 1.40 3.85 2.47
C GLN A 33 0.80 3.49 3.84
N GLN A 34 1.15 2.32 4.39
CA GLN A 34 0.68 1.90 5.71
C GLN A 34 1.28 2.75 6.84
N MET A 35 2.55 3.15 6.72
CA MET A 35 3.17 4.10 7.65
C MET A 35 2.49 5.46 7.62
N GLU A 36 2.23 6.01 6.42
CA GLU A 36 1.51 7.28 6.25
C GLU A 36 0.10 7.21 6.85
N CYS A 37 -0.66 6.14 6.57
CA CYS A 37 -1.97 5.92 7.17
C CYS A 37 -1.91 5.85 8.71
N THR A 38 -0.91 5.16 9.25
CA THR A 38 -0.73 5.03 10.70
C THR A 38 -0.42 6.39 11.32
N GLN A 39 0.44 7.17 10.69
CA GLN A 39 0.77 8.51 11.14
C GLN A 39 -0.47 9.41 11.14
N SER A 40 -1.26 9.42 10.08
CA SER A 40 -2.50 10.21 10.01
C SER A 40 -3.51 9.82 11.09
N CYS A 41 -3.66 8.52 11.39
CA CYS A 41 -4.52 8.06 12.49
C CYS A 41 -4.03 8.56 13.86
N VAL A 42 -2.72 8.55 14.10
CA VAL A 42 -2.12 9.07 15.34
C VAL A 42 -2.34 10.58 15.44
N GLU A 43 -2.12 11.32 14.36
CA GLU A 43 -2.32 12.77 14.31
C GLU A 43 -3.78 13.16 14.59
N ALA A 44 -4.74 12.48 13.95
CA ALA A 44 -6.18 12.68 14.19
C ALA A 44 -6.55 12.39 15.65
N THR A 45 -5.99 11.34 16.25
CA THR A 45 -6.21 10.99 17.66
C THR A 45 -5.65 12.06 18.60
N MET A 46 -4.45 12.56 18.30
CA MET A 46 -3.83 13.66 19.05
C MET A 46 -4.65 14.95 18.94
N ALA A 47 -5.16 15.26 17.75
CA ALA A 47 -6.02 16.42 17.54
C ALA A 47 -7.32 16.29 18.35
N GLN A 48 -7.98 15.14 18.31
CA GLN A 48 -9.16 14.87 19.12
C GLN A 48 -8.88 15.04 20.62
N THR A 49 -7.75 14.51 21.09
CA THR A 49 -7.37 14.59 22.50
C THR A 49 -7.10 16.03 22.93
N LYS A 50 -6.53 16.87 22.06
CA LYS A 50 -6.29 18.30 22.33
C LYS A 50 -7.57 19.12 22.41
N GLU A 51 -8.59 18.74 21.65
CA GLU A 51 -9.89 19.45 21.62
C GLU A 51 -10.85 18.99 22.72
N LEU A 52 -10.63 17.80 23.29
CA LEU A 52 -11.51 17.26 24.32
C LEU A 52 -11.70 18.17 25.55
N PRO A 53 -10.67 18.85 26.10
CA PRO A 53 -10.82 19.80 27.21
C PRO A 53 -11.66 21.04 26.86
N ASN A 54 -11.83 21.36 25.58
CA ASN A 54 -12.63 22.51 25.13
C ASN A 54 -14.13 22.18 25.08
N CYS A 55 -14.52 20.90 25.22
CA CYS A 55 -15.91 20.48 25.21
C CYS A 55 -16.59 20.87 26.54
N SER A 56 -17.60 21.74 26.48
CA SER A 56 -18.31 22.23 27.66
C SER A 56 -19.63 21.49 27.90
N LYS A 57 -20.16 20.83 26.88
CA LYS A 57 -21.41 20.06 26.94
C LYS A 57 -21.23 18.66 26.35
N PRO A 58 -22.05 17.68 26.75
CA PRO A 58 -22.04 16.34 26.15
C PRO A 58 -22.19 16.36 24.63
N GLU A 59 -22.98 17.29 24.10
CA GLU A 59 -23.18 17.48 22.65
C GLU A 59 -21.90 17.85 21.91
N ASP A 60 -20.98 18.59 22.55
CA ASP A 60 -19.70 18.98 21.95
C ASP A 60 -18.79 17.77 21.79
N VAL A 61 -18.78 16.88 22.78
CA VAL A 61 -18.04 15.60 22.74
C VAL A 61 -18.57 14.71 21.62
N VAL A 62 -19.89 14.62 21.45
CA VAL A 62 -20.50 13.84 20.36
C VAL A 62 -20.10 14.40 18.99
N LYS A 63 -20.14 15.72 18.81
CA LYS A 63 -19.70 16.36 17.56
C LYS A 63 -18.23 16.11 17.29
N LEU A 64 -17.38 16.23 18.31
CA LEU A 64 -15.94 15.95 18.21
C LEU A 64 -15.67 14.50 17.80
N GLN A 65 -16.38 13.53 18.42
CA GLN A 65 -16.27 12.12 18.06
C GLN A 65 -16.76 11.83 16.63
N GLN A 66 -17.83 12.48 16.18
CA GLN A 66 -18.33 12.33 14.81
C GLN A 66 -17.34 12.88 13.79
N ALA A 67 -16.70 14.03 14.08
CA ALA A 67 -15.67 14.60 13.21
C ALA A 67 -14.47 13.67 13.10
N TYR A 68 -13.95 13.20 14.24
CA TYR A 68 -12.85 12.22 14.27
C TYR A 68 -13.20 10.93 13.51
N ALA A 69 -14.40 10.37 13.71
CA ALA A 69 -14.81 9.16 13.01
C ALA A 69 -14.82 9.33 11.48
N LYS A 70 -15.31 10.48 10.98
CA LYS A 70 -15.28 10.79 9.54
C LYS A 70 -13.85 10.93 9.01
N GLU A 71 -12.97 11.57 9.77
CA GLU A 71 -11.57 11.76 9.38
C GLU A 71 -10.81 10.41 9.28
N ILE A 72 -11.03 9.52 10.25
CA ILE A 72 -10.48 8.16 10.22
C ILE A 72 -11.06 7.35 9.07
N GLU A 73 -12.38 7.41 8.85
CA GLU A 73 -13.04 6.73 7.72
C GLU A 73 -12.45 7.16 6.37
N GLU A 74 -12.32 8.47 6.16
CA GLU A 74 -11.71 9.05 4.96
C GLU A 74 -10.27 8.56 4.77
N THR A 75 -9.47 8.63 5.83
CA THR A 75 -8.06 8.20 5.84
C THR A 75 -7.94 6.72 5.45
N LEU A 76 -8.72 5.85 6.09
CA LEU A 76 -8.71 4.41 5.82
C LEU A 76 -9.19 4.09 4.41
N ARG A 77 -10.23 4.80 3.93
CA ARG A 77 -10.74 4.64 2.57
C ARG A 77 -9.70 5.01 1.53
N GLN A 78 -9.00 6.13 1.71
CA GLN A 78 -7.94 6.58 0.80
C GLN A 78 -6.75 5.61 0.81
N ALA A 79 -6.30 5.18 1.99
CA ALA A 79 -5.22 4.20 2.10
C ALA A 79 -5.62 2.85 1.46
N GLY A 80 -6.86 2.40 1.66
CA GLY A 80 -7.39 1.19 1.04
C GLY A 80 -7.42 1.27 -0.48
N GLN A 81 -7.91 2.39 -1.04
CA GLN A 81 -7.89 2.61 -2.49
C GLN A 81 -6.46 2.59 -3.03
N ARG A 82 -5.53 3.29 -2.37
CA ARG A 82 -4.14 3.36 -2.81
C ARG A 82 -3.44 1.99 -2.77
N ASN A 83 -3.73 1.17 -1.76
CA ASN A 83 -3.25 -0.20 -1.69
C ASN A 83 -3.73 -1.03 -2.89
N MET A 84 -5.01 -0.91 -3.26
CA MET A 84 -5.56 -1.62 -4.42
C MET A 84 -4.91 -1.16 -5.73
N ASP A 85 -4.64 0.13 -5.87
CA ASP A 85 -3.94 0.68 -7.04
C ASP A 85 -2.52 0.12 -7.15
N ILE A 86 -1.74 0.14 -6.06
CA ILE A 86 -0.37 -0.42 -6.01
C ILE A 86 -0.36 -1.91 -6.38
N LEU A 87 -1.29 -2.69 -5.80
CA LEU A 87 -1.43 -4.11 -6.11
C LEU A 87 -1.79 -4.33 -7.59
N ASN A 88 -2.68 -3.51 -8.15
CA ASN A 88 -3.08 -3.62 -9.53
C ASN A 88 -1.93 -3.25 -10.49
N GLU A 89 -1.17 -2.20 -10.20
CA GLU A 89 0.03 -1.82 -10.96
C GLU A 89 1.06 -2.96 -10.98
N ALA A 90 1.35 -3.56 -9.82
CA ALA A 90 2.25 -4.69 -9.72
C ALA A 90 1.73 -5.91 -10.51
N ARG A 91 0.42 -6.21 -10.43
CA ARG A 91 -0.22 -7.29 -11.19
C ARG A 91 -0.08 -7.08 -12.70
N VAL A 92 -0.31 -5.86 -13.20
CA VAL A 92 -0.16 -5.53 -14.61
C VAL A 92 1.29 -5.73 -15.05
N ALA A 93 2.26 -5.18 -14.30
CA ALA A 93 3.68 -5.34 -14.60
C ALA A 93 4.11 -6.82 -14.63
N LEU A 94 3.66 -7.64 -13.68
CA LEU A 94 3.92 -9.08 -13.67
C LEU A 94 3.29 -9.80 -14.86
N THR A 95 2.08 -9.42 -15.26
CA THR A 95 1.39 -10.00 -16.41
C THR A 95 2.12 -9.68 -17.71
N GLU A 96 2.58 -8.44 -17.87
CA GLU A 96 3.39 -8.04 -19.02
C GLU A 96 4.74 -8.77 -19.06
N LEU A 97 5.39 -8.94 -17.91
CA LEU A 97 6.63 -9.71 -17.81
C LEU A 97 6.40 -11.16 -18.25
N ALA A 98 5.36 -11.82 -17.74
CA ALA A 98 5.01 -13.19 -18.13
C ALA A 98 4.72 -13.30 -19.63
N GLN A 99 3.97 -12.36 -20.20
CA GLN A 99 3.68 -12.33 -21.64
C GLN A 99 4.94 -12.15 -22.49
N LYS A 100 5.89 -11.30 -22.05
CA LYS A 100 7.18 -11.12 -22.73
C LYS A 100 8.02 -12.40 -22.67
N SER A 101 8.06 -13.06 -21.51
CA SER A 101 8.81 -14.31 -21.33
C SER A 101 8.25 -15.51 -22.12
N MET A 102 6.95 -15.52 -22.43
CA MET A 102 6.32 -16.56 -23.27
C MET A 102 6.41 -16.29 -24.78
N LYS A 103 6.76 -15.07 -25.19
CA LYS A 103 6.94 -14.69 -26.61
C LYS A 103 8.38 -14.87 -27.12
N VAL A 104 9.25 -15.47 -26.31
CA VAL A 104 10.63 -15.87 -26.64
C VAL A 104 10.67 -17.36 -26.95
#